data_AF-A0A2T2V748-F1
#
_entry.id   AF-A0A2T2V748-F1
#
_cell.length_a   1.000
_cell.length_b   1.000
_cell.length_c   1.000
_cell.angle_alpha   90.00
_cell.angle_beta   90.00
_cell.angle_gamma   90.00
#
_symmetry.space_group_name_H-M   'P 1'
#
loop_
_entity.id
_entity.type
_entity.pdbx_description
1 polymer ?
#
loop_
_entity_poly.entity_id
_entity_poly.type
_entity_poly.pdbx_seq_one_letter_code
_entity_poly.pdbx_strand_id
1 'polypeptide(L)'
;MIPKDLSHDIIQRVNYIKGQLEGINKMLDDGKEPDQILNQFKAAQKGLDKAHYILLDEVYRKSLAIKIVEVADICPGNCGNEDKIQYIKKQFPNLHFNDLTERMKEVHEIAKRLEEYQSENNS
;
A
#
# COMPACT_ATOMS: atom_id res chain seq x y z
N MET A 1 3.84 -8.99 2.59
CA MET A 1 2.72 -8.75 1.65
C MET A 1 1.68 -7.89 2.32
N ILE A 2 0.95 -7.07 1.56
CA ILE A 2 -0.21 -6.32 2.07
C ILE A 2 -1.27 -7.32 2.59
N PRO A 3 -1.72 -7.20 3.85
CA PRO A 3 -2.80 -8.01 4.40
C PRO A 3 -4.08 -7.94 3.56
N LYS A 4 -4.76 -9.09 3.38
CA LYS A 4 -5.95 -9.19 2.51
C LYS A 4 -7.12 -8.37 3.04
N ASP A 5 -7.28 -8.29 4.35
CA ASP A 5 -8.23 -7.45 5.06
C ASP A 5 -7.98 -5.96 4.78
N LEU A 6 -6.72 -5.52 4.75
CA LEU A 6 -6.36 -4.13 4.44
C LEU A 6 -6.59 -3.75 2.97
N SER A 7 -6.58 -4.71 2.05
CA SER A 7 -6.78 -4.46 0.61
C SER A 7 -8.23 -4.57 0.13
N HIS A 8 -9.15 -5.05 0.97
CA HIS A 8 -10.54 -5.27 0.57
C HIS A 8 -11.24 -3.99 0.10
N ASP A 9 -11.12 -2.91 0.87
CA ASP A 9 -11.75 -1.63 0.55
C ASP A 9 -11.20 -1.01 -0.76
N ILE A 10 -9.92 -1.25 -1.06
CA ILE A 10 -9.30 -0.81 -2.31
C ILE A 10 -9.86 -1.61 -3.48
N ILE A 11 -9.98 -2.93 -3.35
CA ILE A 11 -10.56 -3.79 -4.38
C ILE A 11 -12.00 -3.36 -4.71
N GLN A 12 -12.82 -3.07 -3.69
CA GLN A 12 -14.18 -2.57 -3.91
C GLN A 12 -14.19 -1.24 -4.70
N ARG A 13 -13.30 -0.30 -4.35
CA ARG A 13 -13.19 0.99 -5.04
C ARG A 13 -12.73 0.85 -6.48
N VAL A 14 -11.74 -0.01 -6.74
CA VAL A 14 -11.27 -0.30 -8.11
C VAL A 14 -12.39 -0.90 -8.95
N ASN A 15 -13.17 -1.82 -8.40
CA ASN A 15 -14.34 -2.39 -9.09
C ASN A 15 -15.40 -1.34 -9.40
N TYR A 16 -15.64 -0.40 -8.49
CA TYR A 16 -16.55 0.72 -8.74
C TYR A 16 -16.05 1.63 -9.88
N ILE A 17 -14.77 1.97 -9.89
CA ILE A 17 -14.15 2.77 -10.98
C ILE A 17 -14.24 2.02 -12.30
N LYS A 18 -14.01 0.70 -12.32
CA LYS A 18 -14.20 -0.12 -13.52
C LYS A 18 -15.61 0.04 -14.10
N GLY A 19 -16.64 -0.02 -13.26
CA GLY A 19 -18.02 0.21 -13.69
C GLY A 19 -18.26 1.63 -14.23
N GLN A 20 -17.60 2.65 -13.66
CA GLN A 20 -17.64 4.01 -14.21
C GLN A 20 -16.98 4.10 -15.60
N LEU A 21 -15.84 3.44 -15.81
CA LEU A 21 -15.16 3.39 -17.11
C LEU A 21 -16.00 2.66 -18.17
N GLU A 22 -16.65 1.57 -17.79
CA GLU A 22 -17.62 0.88 -18.65
C GLU A 22 -18.81 1.80 -19.00
N GLY A 23 -19.30 2.57 -18.04
CA GLY A 23 -20.33 3.58 -18.26
C GLY A 23 -19.90 4.66 -19.26
N ILE A 24 -18.66 5.14 -19.15
CA ILE A 24 -18.08 6.13 -20.08
C ILE A 24 -18.03 5.58 -21.50
N ASN A 25 -17.56 4.33 -21.70
CA ASN A 25 -17.54 3.70 -23.02
C ASN A 25 -18.94 3.68 -23.64
N LYS A 26 -19.96 3.27 -22.86
CA LYS A 26 -21.34 3.27 -23.32
C LYS A 26 -21.85 4.67 -23.67
N MET A 27 -21.49 5.69 -22.88
CA MET A 27 -21.89 7.07 -23.18
C MET A 27 -21.27 7.59 -24.48
N LEU A 28 -20.05 7.17 -24.79
CA LEU A 28 -19.40 7.47 -26.07
C LEU A 28 -20.12 6.77 -27.23
N ASP A 29 -20.43 5.47 -27.08
CA ASP A 29 -21.16 4.69 -28.08
C ASP A 29 -22.58 5.25 -28.34
N ASP A 30 -23.27 5.67 -27.27
CA ASP A 30 -24.61 6.24 -27.32
C ASP A 30 -24.63 7.71 -27.81
N GLY A 31 -23.47 8.31 -28.09
CA GLY A 31 -23.36 9.70 -28.54
C GLY A 31 -23.88 10.73 -27.52
N LYS A 32 -23.65 10.49 -26.23
CA LYS A 32 -24.08 11.42 -25.15
C LYS A 32 -23.36 12.76 -25.23
N GLU A 33 -23.97 13.76 -24.60
CA GLU A 33 -23.42 15.11 -24.54
C GLU A 33 -22.02 15.14 -23.90
N PRO A 34 -21.05 15.87 -24.49
CA PRO A 34 -19.67 15.89 -24.02
C PRO A 34 -19.49 16.30 -22.56
N ASP A 35 -20.34 17.19 -22.05
CA ASP A 35 -20.31 17.66 -20.65
C ASP A 35 -20.66 16.54 -19.67
N GLN A 36 -21.63 15.69 -20.02
CA GLN A 36 -22.00 14.51 -19.25
C GLN A 36 -20.85 13.49 -19.20
N ILE A 37 -20.20 13.25 -20.34
CA ILE A 37 -19.04 12.36 -20.45
C ILE A 37 -17.87 12.91 -19.61
N LEU A 38 -17.59 14.20 -19.72
CA LEU A 38 -16.56 14.88 -18.94
C LEU A 38 -16.79 14.76 -17.43
N ASN A 39 -18.05 14.87 -16.99
CA ASN A 39 -18.41 14.71 -15.58
C ASN A 39 -18.13 13.29 -15.07
N GLN A 40 -18.37 12.25 -15.89
CA GLN A 40 -18.03 10.87 -15.52
C GLN A 40 -16.52 10.65 -15.46
N PHE A 41 -15.74 11.20 -16.40
CA PHE A 41 -14.27 11.15 -16.33
C PHE A 41 -13.75 11.78 -15.03
N LYS A 42 -14.27 12.95 -14.65
CA LYS A 42 -13.90 13.61 -13.38
C LYS A 42 -14.27 12.76 -12.16
N ALA A 43 -15.40 12.06 -12.20
CA ALA A 43 -15.80 11.17 -11.12
C ALA A 43 -14.85 9.96 -11.00
N ALA A 44 -14.50 9.33 -12.12
CA ALA A 44 -13.55 8.22 -12.17
C ALA A 44 -12.16 8.65 -11.67
N GLN A 45 -11.67 9.82 -12.08
CA GLN A 45 -10.41 10.38 -11.62
C GLN A 45 -10.39 10.57 -10.09
N LYS A 46 -11.42 11.23 -9.53
CA LYS A 46 -11.53 11.41 -8.08
C LYS A 46 -11.63 10.08 -7.32
N GLY A 47 -12.32 9.10 -7.91
CA GLY A 47 -12.40 7.75 -7.37
C GLY A 47 -11.01 7.10 -7.28
N LEU A 48 -10.22 7.22 -8.35
CA LEU A 48 -8.87 6.67 -8.42
C LEU A 48 -7.92 7.38 -7.46
N ASP A 49 -7.95 8.72 -7.40
CA ASP A 49 -7.14 9.51 -6.46
C ASP A 49 -7.41 9.08 -5.01
N LYS A 50 -8.67 8.82 -4.66
CA LYS A 50 -9.04 8.35 -3.32
C LYS A 50 -8.60 6.92 -3.05
N ALA A 51 -8.71 6.01 -4.03
CA ALA A 51 -8.20 4.65 -3.90
C ALA A 51 -6.68 4.64 -3.71
N HIS A 52 -5.97 5.49 -4.44
CA HIS A 52 -4.53 5.69 -4.30
C HIS A 52 -4.16 6.22 -2.91
N TYR A 53 -4.86 7.23 -2.41
CA TYR A 53 -4.64 7.74 -1.06
C TYR A 53 -4.83 6.66 0.02
N ILE A 54 -5.91 5.89 -0.06
CA ILE A 54 -6.19 4.81 0.92
C ILE A 54 -5.11 3.73 0.87
N LEU A 55 -4.63 3.38 -0.32
CA LEU A 55 -3.49 2.46 -0.46
C LEU A 55 -2.28 2.96 0.32
N LEU A 56 -1.88 4.21 0.12
CA LEU A 56 -0.67 4.74 0.75
C LEU A 56 -0.85 4.99 2.25
N ASP A 57 -1.97 5.58 2.66
CA ASP A 57 -2.16 6.01 4.03
C ASP A 57 -2.65 4.89 4.95
N GLU A 58 -3.63 4.12 4.52
CA GLU A 58 -4.21 3.11 5.39
C GLU A 58 -3.49 1.78 5.24
N VAL A 59 -3.17 1.38 4.03
CA VAL A 59 -2.64 0.03 3.79
C VAL A 59 -1.14 -0.03 4.00
N TYR A 60 -0.39 0.86 3.36
CA TYR A 60 1.07 0.89 3.49
C TYR A 60 1.50 1.24 4.92
N ARG A 61 0.90 2.27 5.53
CA ARG A 61 1.26 2.67 6.90
C ARG A 61 0.93 1.58 7.91
N LYS A 62 -0.30 1.01 7.90
CA LYS A 62 -0.66 -0.07 8.84
C LYS A 62 0.20 -1.32 8.63
N SER A 63 0.45 -1.72 7.39
CA SER A 63 1.31 -2.87 7.09
C SER A 63 2.76 -2.65 7.55
N LEU A 64 3.29 -1.44 7.39
CA LEU A 64 4.62 -1.10 7.88
C LEU A 64 4.67 -1.08 9.41
N ALA A 65 3.64 -0.58 10.09
CA ALA A 65 3.54 -0.65 11.55
C ALA A 65 3.58 -2.09 12.06
N ILE A 66 2.79 -2.98 11.47
CA ILE A 66 2.75 -4.41 11.80
C ILE A 66 4.16 -5.01 11.64
N LYS A 67 4.83 -4.74 10.52
CA LYS A 67 6.17 -5.26 10.26
C LYS A 67 7.23 -4.73 11.23
N ILE A 68 7.14 -3.46 11.63
CA ILE A 68 8.03 -2.89 12.65
C ILE A 68 7.84 -3.59 13.99
N VAL A 69 6.60 -3.87 14.39
CA VAL A 69 6.29 -4.59 15.64
C VAL A 69 6.83 -6.01 15.57
N GLU A 70 6.56 -6.75 14.50
CA GLU A 70 7.09 -8.11 14.30
C GLU A 70 8.62 -8.15 14.42
N VAL A 71 9.33 -7.23 13.76
CA VAL A 71 10.79 -7.18 13.79
C VAL A 71 11.31 -6.81 15.18
N ALA A 72 10.63 -5.91 15.88
CA ALA A 72 11.00 -5.51 17.23
C ALA A 72 10.80 -6.65 18.25
N ASP A 73 9.72 -7.43 18.10
CA ASP A 73 9.41 -8.57 18.99
C ASP A 73 10.38 -9.73 18.79
N ILE A 74 10.89 -9.93 17.56
CA ILE A 74 11.86 -10.98 17.24
C ILE A 74 13.29 -10.60 17.67
N CYS A 75 13.65 -9.31 17.71
CA CYS A 75 15.01 -8.90 18.06
C CYS A 75 15.27 -9.04 19.59
N PRO A 76 16.19 -9.91 20.02
CA PRO A 76 16.49 -10.15 21.44
C PRO A 76 17.33 -9.04 22.11
N GLY A 77 17.56 -7.91 21.42
CA GLY A 77 18.38 -6.79 21.90
C GLY A 77 19.86 -6.82 21.52
N ASN A 78 20.30 -7.81 20.73
CA ASN A 78 21.66 -7.92 20.15
C ASN A 78 21.66 -8.49 18.70
N CYS A 79 20.56 -8.30 17.97
CA CYS A 79 20.42 -8.57 16.53
C CYS A 79 21.26 -7.67 15.60
N GLY A 80 22.03 -6.70 16.12
CA GLY A 80 22.96 -5.86 15.34
C GLY A 80 22.26 -4.79 14.49
N ASN A 81 20.96 -4.58 14.70
CA ASN A 81 20.12 -3.61 14.01
C ASN A 81 19.20 -2.84 14.97
N GLU A 82 19.47 -2.87 16.27
CA GLU A 82 18.65 -2.28 17.35
C GLU A 82 18.41 -0.80 17.10
N ASP A 83 19.49 -0.07 16.81
CA ASP A 83 19.45 1.37 16.56
C ASP A 83 18.60 1.70 15.34
N LYS A 84 18.68 0.86 14.30
CA LYS A 84 17.90 1.02 13.07
C LYS A 84 16.42 0.74 13.30
N ILE A 85 16.09 -0.31 14.06
CA ILE A 85 14.71 -0.65 14.42
C ILE A 85 14.09 0.47 15.27
N GLN A 86 14.83 0.96 16.28
CA GLN A 86 14.38 2.07 17.14
C GLN A 86 14.23 3.38 16.36
N TYR A 87 15.16 3.66 15.44
CA TYR A 87 15.08 4.82 14.56
C TYR A 87 13.84 4.76 13.68
N ILE A 88 13.62 3.64 12.98
CA ILE A 88 12.44 3.44 12.11
C ILE A 88 11.15 3.57 12.92
N LYS A 89 11.08 2.97 14.12
CA LYS A 89 9.91 3.08 15.01
C LYS A 89 9.61 4.53 15.42
N LYS A 90 10.65 5.33 15.71
CA LYS A 90 10.50 6.75 16.05
C LYS A 90 10.11 7.62 14.87
N GLN A 91 10.63 7.33 13.68
CA GLN A 91 10.36 8.10 12.47
C GLN A 91 9.05 7.70 11.79
N PHE A 92 8.53 6.52 12.07
CA PHE A 92 7.32 5.99 11.44
C PHE A 92 6.12 6.95 11.42
N PRO A 93 5.78 7.67 12.52
CA PRO A 93 4.69 8.64 12.52
C PRO A 93 4.91 9.83 11.56
N ASN A 94 6.17 10.14 11.24
CA ASN A 94 6.58 11.31 10.47
C ASN A 94 6.98 10.98 9.02
N LEU A 95 6.93 9.70 8.63
CA LEU A 95 7.26 9.28 7.26
C LEU A 95 6.24 9.84 6.26
N HIS A 96 6.74 10.54 5.27
CA HIS A 96 5.96 11.09 4.16
C HIS A 96 5.66 10.00 3.12
N PHE A 97 4.59 10.18 2.35
CA PHE A 97 4.05 9.14 1.47
C PHE A 97 5.02 8.54 0.45
N ASN A 98 5.93 9.35 -0.09
CA ASN A 98 6.95 8.88 -1.04
C ASN A 98 8.05 8.07 -0.34
N ASP A 99 8.35 8.40 0.92
CA ASP A 99 9.33 7.66 1.71
C ASP A 99 8.75 6.31 2.16
N LEU A 100 7.43 6.21 2.37
CA LEU A 100 6.76 4.98 2.82
C LEU A 100 6.90 3.84 1.81
N THR A 101 6.75 4.11 0.51
CA THR A 101 6.84 3.07 -0.53
C THR A 101 8.28 2.58 -0.73
N GLU A 102 9.26 3.48 -0.65
CA GLU A 102 10.68 3.13 -0.72
C GLU A 102 11.12 2.32 0.51
N ARG A 103 10.75 2.78 1.72
CA ARG A 103 11.03 2.07 2.97
C ARG A 103 10.36 0.70 3.04
N MET A 104 9.13 0.56 2.52
CA MET A 104 8.46 -0.74 2.49
C MET A 104 9.18 -1.75 1.58
N LYS A 105 9.74 -1.31 0.45
CA LYS A 105 10.59 -2.18 -0.40
C LYS A 105 11.85 -2.62 0.35
N GLU A 106 12.56 -1.69 0.98
CA GLU A 106 13.76 -2.00 1.77
C GLU A 106 13.48 -3.04 2.87
N VAL A 107 12.41 -2.85 3.65
CA VAL A 107 12.03 -3.77 4.73
C VAL A 107 11.67 -5.15 4.19
N HIS A 108 11.00 -5.22 3.03
CA HIS A 108 10.65 -6.49 2.42
C HIS A 108 11.88 -7.28 1.95
N GLU A 109 12.85 -6.59 1.33
CA GLU A 109 14.10 -7.21 0.89
C GLU A 109 14.92 -7.74 2.07
N ILE A 110 14.95 -7.00 3.19
CA ILE A 110 15.62 -7.43 4.41
C ILE A 110 14.94 -8.69 4.99
N ALA A 111 13.60 -8.70 5.06
CA ALA A 111 12.85 -9.84 5.57
C ALA A 111 13.12 -11.11 4.75
N LYS A 112 13.14 -11.00 3.42
CA LYS A 112 13.43 -12.13 2.53
C LYS A 112 14.83 -12.72 2.75
N ARG A 113 15.84 -11.87 2.89
CA ARG A 113 17.22 -12.32 3.19
C ARG A 113 17.30 -13.05 4.52
N LEU A 114 16.58 -12.58 5.55
CA LEU A 114 16.57 -13.22 6.86
C LEU A 114 15.88 -14.59 6.84
N GLU A 115 14.81 -14.75 6.05
CA GLU A 115 14.15 -16.05 5.83
C GLU A 115 15.09 -17.05 5.12
N GLU A 116 15.83 -16.60 4.10
CA GLU A 116 16.82 -17.41 3.39
C GLU A 116 17.96 -17.86 4.35
N TYR A 117 18.52 -16.94 5.14
CA TYR A 117 19.53 -17.25 6.16
C TYR A 117 19.05 -18.23 7.24
N GLN A 118 17.78 -18.17 7.64
CA GLN A 118 17.21 -19.12 8.61
C GLN A 118 16.96 -20.50 8.00
N SER A 119 16.70 -20.59 6.69
CA SER A 119 16.51 -21.87 6.00
C SER A 119 17.83 -22.64 5.79
N GLU A 120 18.94 -21.91 5.55
CA GLU A 120 20.27 -22.49 5.38
C GLU A 120 20.92 -22.93 6.70
N ASN A 121 20.58 -22.28 7.83
CA ASN A 121 21.14 -22.62 9.15
C ASN A 121 20.28 -23.60 9.98
N ASN A 122 19.12 -24.02 9.46
CA ASN A 122 18.26 -25.05 10.07
C ASN A 122 18.24 -26.37 9.25
N SER A 123 19.16 -26.55 8.30
CA SER A 123 19.40 -27.79 7.54
C SER A 123 20.70 -28.46 7.93
#